data_AF-A0A2P6Q5D5-F1
#
_entry.id   AF-A0A2P6Q5D5-F1
#
_cell.length_a   1.000
_cell.length_b   1.000
_cell.length_c   1.000
_cell.angle_alpha   90.00
_cell.angle_beta   90.00
_cell.angle_gamma   90.00
#
_symmetry.space_group_name_H-M   'P 1'
#
loop_
_entity.id
_entity.type
_entity.pdbx_description
1 polymer ?
#
loop_
_entity_poly.entity_id
_entity_poly.type
_entity_poly.pdbx_seq_one_letter_code
_entity_poly.pdbx_strand_id
1 'polypeptide(L)'
;MVIVLLLSVLRHIHISPLKAFAQTWCVANPSLGYDTSENVESYACNYVDCSSIHSGDPCSVPSNLFSRASFAMNAYYQQGHDCTFGGSGLKSITDPSYGNCKFVGSEEMISAPAALSKWCIAKPAAPYSLLQINIDFACSKVDCSVIQTGGECQLPDTIMNHASVAMNLYYQSFGRTDLSCHFKSTGMIVIDDPSKYNRYLVVLELVCTKEKGRKEVLV
;
A
#
# COMPACT_ATOMS: atom_id res chain seq x y z
N MET A 1 48.65 24.07 -22.13
CA MET A 1 47.52 23.43 -22.83
C MET A 1 47.17 22.08 -22.18
N VAL A 2 46.97 22.03 -20.85
CA VAL A 2 46.72 20.76 -20.12
C VAL A 2 45.61 20.88 -19.04
N ILE A 3 45.18 22.09 -18.66
CA ILE A 3 44.22 22.28 -17.55
C ILE A 3 42.74 22.25 -18.00
N VAL A 4 42.43 22.33 -19.29
CA VAL A 4 41.04 22.36 -19.79
C VAL A 4 40.46 20.94 -20.04
N LEU A 5 41.28 19.88 -20.00
CA LEU A 5 40.84 18.51 -20.32
C LEU A 5 40.24 17.73 -19.14
N LEU A 6 40.29 18.24 -17.91
CA LEU A 6 39.76 17.53 -16.73
C LEU A 6 38.29 17.82 -16.42
N LEU A 7 37.68 18.86 -17.02
CA LEU A 7 36.26 19.18 -16.82
C LEU A 7 35.31 18.48 -17.80
N SER A 8 35.82 17.83 -18.84
CA SER A 8 35.02 17.13 -19.85
C SER A 8 34.76 15.65 -19.52
N VAL A 9 35.42 15.07 -18.52
CA VAL A 9 35.28 13.64 -18.18
C VAL A 9 34.12 13.35 -17.22
N LEU A 10 33.57 14.38 -16.56
CA LEU A 10 32.45 14.25 -15.61
C LEU A 10 31.05 14.24 -16.26
N ARG A 11 30.94 14.38 -17.59
CA ARG A 11 29.65 14.47 -18.29
C ARG A 11 29.11 13.15 -18.85
N HIS A 12 29.82 12.03 -18.68
CA HIS A 12 29.45 10.73 -19.25
C HIS A 12 29.37 9.58 -18.25
N ILE A 13 29.30 9.86 -16.94
CA ILE A 13 28.89 8.83 -15.98
C ILE A 13 27.37 8.69 -16.12
N HIS A 14 26.95 7.84 -17.05
CA HIS A 14 25.58 7.34 -17.12
C HIS A 14 25.41 6.38 -15.94
N ILE A 15 25.17 6.92 -14.74
CA ILE A 15 24.79 6.13 -13.57
C ILE A 15 23.48 5.46 -13.96
N SER A 16 23.55 4.18 -14.32
CA SER A 16 22.35 3.37 -14.50
C SER A 16 21.56 3.44 -13.19
N PRO A 17 20.25 3.70 -13.23
CA PRO A 17 19.45 3.75 -12.01
C PRO A 17 19.68 2.47 -11.22
N LEU A 18 19.93 2.60 -9.93
CA LEU A 18 20.18 1.46 -9.03
C LEU A 18 18.99 0.50 -9.14
N LYS A 19 19.19 -0.65 -9.77
CA LYS A 19 18.17 -1.68 -9.93
C LYS A 19 18.16 -2.51 -8.65
N ALA A 20 17.06 -2.50 -7.90
CA ALA A 20 16.89 -3.34 -6.73
C ALA A 20 15.97 -4.50 -7.09
N PHE A 21 16.41 -5.73 -6.86
CA PHE A 21 15.53 -6.90 -6.94
C PHE A 21 14.87 -7.10 -5.58
N ALA A 22 13.57 -7.35 -5.57
CA ALA A 22 12.86 -7.81 -4.37
C ALA A 22 11.72 -8.74 -4.76
N GLN A 23 11.30 -9.58 -3.81
CA GLN A 23 10.03 -10.28 -3.97
C GLN A 23 8.88 -9.29 -3.82
N THR A 24 7.89 -9.42 -4.69
CA THR A 24 6.70 -8.58 -4.70
C THR A 24 5.41 -9.40 -4.61
N TRP A 25 4.42 -8.78 -3.98
CA TRP A 25 3.06 -9.28 -3.87
C TRP A 25 2.07 -8.18 -4.22
N CYS A 26 0.88 -8.56 -4.68
CA CYS A 26 -0.21 -7.61 -4.85
C CYS A 26 -1.17 -7.68 -3.66
N VAL A 27 -1.46 -6.54 -3.05
CA VAL A 27 -2.40 -6.45 -1.91
C VAL A 27 -3.44 -5.36 -2.14
N ALA A 28 -4.60 -5.52 -1.52
CA ALA A 28 -5.68 -4.55 -1.61
C ALA A 28 -5.29 -3.21 -0.96
N ASN A 29 -5.69 -2.11 -1.60
CA ASN A 29 -5.45 -0.75 -1.15
C ASN A 29 -6.49 -0.36 -0.06
N PRO A 30 -6.08 -0.21 1.21
CA PRO A 30 -7.01 0.13 2.29
C PRO A 30 -7.64 1.52 2.13
N SER A 31 -7.06 2.38 1.30
CA SER A 31 -7.56 3.75 1.06
C SER A 31 -8.73 3.84 0.07
N LEU A 32 -9.16 2.74 -0.58
CA LEU A 32 -10.31 2.74 -1.49
C LEU A 32 -11.59 2.10 -0.92
N GLY A 33 -11.54 1.60 0.31
CA GLY A 33 -12.71 1.14 1.05
C GLY A 33 -13.19 -0.28 0.69
N TYR A 34 -14.25 -0.71 1.37
CA TYR A 34 -14.77 -2.07 1.27
C TYR A 34 -15.43 -2.34 -0.09
N ASP A 35 -16.36 -1.49 -0.54
CA ASP A 35 -17.12 -1.72 -1.79
C ASP A 35 -16.21 -1.93 -3.01
N THR A 36 -15.12 -1.16 -3.09
CA THR A 36 -14.11 -1.32 -4.15
C THR A 36 -13.42 -2.69 -4.05
N SER A 37 -13.09 -3.13 -2.83
CA SER A 37 -12.40 -4.40 -2.60
C SER A 37 -13.29 -5.61 -2.96
N GLU A 38 -14.60 -5.53 -2.76
CA GLU A 38 -15.54 -6.61 -3.13
C GLU A 38 -15.63 -6.78 -4.64
N ASN A 39 -15.76 -5.67 -5.36
CA ASN A 39 -15.78 -5.68 -6.82
C ASN A 39 -14.48 -6.25 -7.40
N VAL A 40 -13.34 -5.94 -6.78
CA VAL A 40 -12.03 -6.40 -7.23
C VAL A 40 -11.78 -7.88 -6.92
N GLU A 41 -12.21 -8.36 -5.76
CA GLU A 41 -12.21 -9.80 -5.43
C GLU A 41 -12.99 -10.58 -6.50
N SER A 42 -14.25 -10.18 -6.75
CA SER A 42 -15.09 -10.82 -7.76
C SER A 42 -14.47 -10.77 -9.16
N TYR A 43 -13.91 -9.63 -9.54
CA TYR A 43 -13.21 -9.49 -10.82
C TYR A 43 -12.03 -10.44 -10.94
N ALA A 44 -11.12 -10.47 -9.95
CA ALA A 44 -9.94 -11.32 -9.99
C ALA A 44 -10.31 -12.81 -10.05
N CYS A 45 -11.32 -13.24 -9.29
CA CYS A 45 -11.78 -14.63 -9.25
C CYS A 45 -12.43 -15.13 -10.55
N ASN A 46 -12.74 -14.25 -11.51
CA ASN A 46 -13.14 -14.68 -12.85
C ASN A 46 -11.95 -15.19 -13.70
N TYR A 47 -10.72 -14.91 -13.28
CA TYR A 47 -9.49 -15.24 -14.01
C TYR A 47 -8.59 -16.22 -13.25
N VAL A 48 -8.71 -16.30 -11.92
CA VAL A 48 -7.88 -17.16 -11.08
C VAL A 48 -8.71 -18.08 -10.20
N ASP A 49 -8.10 -19.18 -9.75
CA ASP A 49 -8.73 -20.06 -8.77
C ASP A 49 -8.74 -19.43 -7.38
N CYS A 50 -9.93 -18.98 -6.96
CA CYS A 50 -10.19 -18.45 -5.63
C CYS A 50 -10.70 -19.50 -4.65
N SER A 51 -10.65 -20.80 -4.96
CA SER A 51 -11.10 -21.86 -4.05
C SER A 51 -10.56 -21.68 -2.63
N SER A 52 -9.29 -21.31 -2.49
CA SER A 52 -8.58 -21.15 -1.21
C SER A 52 -9.09 -20.03 -0.28
N ILE A 53 -10.00 -19.15 -0.71
CA ILE A 53 -10.56 -18.07 0.12
C ILE A 53 -11.98 -18.38 0.61
N HIS A 54 -12.57 -19.50 0.16
CA HIS A 54 -13.91 -19.93 0.57
C HIS A 54 -13.91 -20.59 1.95
N SER A 55 -15.09 -20.73 2.54
CA SER A 55 -15.26 -21.20 3.93
C SER A 55 -14.58 -22.56 4.17
N GLY A 56 -13.63 -22.59 5.12
CA GLY A 56 -12.90 -23.80 5.51
C GLY A 56 -11.48 -23.89 4.95
N ASP A 57 -11.11 -23.01 4.01
CA ASP A 57 -9.79 -23.00 3.38
C ASP A 57 -8.75 -22.14 4.14
N PRO A 58 -7.43 -22.31 3.88
CA PRO A 58 -6.38 -21.66 4.66
C PRO A 58 -6.42 -20.13 4.69
N CYS A 59 -6.98 -19.50 3.64
CA CYS A 59 -7.12 -18.05 3.51
C CYS A 59 -8.53 -17.53 3.81
N SER A 60 -9.40 -18.37 4.38
CA SER A 60 -10.76 -18.00 4.77
C SER A 60 -10.85 -17.21 6.07
N VAL A 61 -9.79 -17.25 6.90
CA VAL A 61 -9.73 -16.60 8.21
C VAL A 61 -8.47 -15.73 8.30
N PRO A 62 -8.59 -14.42 8.58
CA PRO A 62 -9.81 -13.70 8.92
C PRO A 62 -10.73 -13.55 7.72
N SER A 63 -12.04 -13.66 7.94
CA SER A 63 -13.08 -13.51 6.92
C SER A 63 -13.34 -12.04 6.57
N ASN A 64 -12.29 -11.22 6.50
CA ASN A 64 -12.40 -9.83 6.16
C ASN A 64 -12.18 -9.64 4.65
N LEU A 65 -12.80 -8.61 4.08
CA LEU A 65 -12.83 -8.42 2.64
C LEU A 65 -11.44 -8.09 2.05
N PHE A 66 -10.64 -7.32 2.78
CA PHE A 66 -9.30 -6.95 2.33
C PHE A 66 -8.37 -8.16 2.23
N SER A 67 -8.43 -9.12 3.16
CA SER A 67 -7.59 -10.33 3.13
C SER A 67 -7.92 -11.22 1.94
N ARG A 68 -9.21 -11.46 1.67
CA ARG A 68 -9.67 -12.25 0.51
C ARG A 68 -9.36 -11.57 -0.81
N ALA A 69 -9.69 -10.27 -0.94
CA ALA A 69 -9.36 -9.48 -2.11
C ALA A 69 -7.85 -9.50 -2.39
N SER A 70 -7.02 -9.29 -1.37
CA SER A 70 -5.56 -9.34 -1.52
C SER A 70 -5.08 -10.70 -2.03
N PHE A 71 -5.65 -11.80 -1.54
CA PHE A 71 -5.27 -13.13 -2.02
C PHE A 71 -5.63 -13.33 -3.49
N ALA A 72 -6.87 -13.01 -3.88
CA ALA A 72 -7.33 -13.10 -5.26
C ALA A 72 -6.49 -12.21 -6.21
N MET A 73 -6.24 -10.97 -5.80
CA MET A 73 -5.43 -10.02 -6.55
C MET A 73 -3.97 -10.47 -6.67
N ASN A 74 -3.40 -11.05 -5.62
CA ASN A 74 -2.06 -11.61 -5.68
C ASN A 74 -2.02 -12.79 -6.66
N ALA A 75 -2.96 -13.73 -6.60
CA ALA A 75 -3.00 -14.85 -7.54
C ALA A 75 -3.07 -14.37 -9.00
N TYR A 76 -3.88 -13.35 -9.29
CA TYR A 76 -3.96 -12.72 -10.62
C TYR A 76 -2.65 -12.05 -11.03
N TYR A 77 -2.06 -11.27 -10.12
CA TYR A 77 -0.76 -10.62 -10.33
C TYR A 77 0.37 -11.63 -10.61
N GLN A 78 0.42 -12.75 -9.87
CA GLN A 78 1.44 -13.77 -10.07
C GLN A 78 1.31 -14.56 -11.39
N GLN A 79 0.20 -14.39 -12.14
CA GLN A 79 0.09 -14.89 -13.52
C GLN A 79 0.70 -13.92 -14.55
N GLY A 80 1.32 -12.82 -14.11
CA GLY A 80 1.95 -11.82 -14.97
C GLY A 80 1.05 -10.64 -15.35
N HIS A 81 -0.11 -10.50 -14.68
CA HIS A 81 -0.98 -9.35 -14.84
C HIS A 81 -0.54 -8.16 -13.98
N ASP A 82 -1.06 -6.96 -14.24
CA ASP A 82 -0.73 -5.79 -13.42
C ASP A 82 -1.47 -5.79 -12.06
N CYS A 83 -0.83 -5.20 -11.04
CA CYS A 83 -1.39 -5.06 -9.69
C CYS A 83 -2.24 -3.78 -9.51
N THR A 84 -2.59 -3.06 -10.58
CA THR A 84 -3.23 -1.73 -10.41
C THR A 84 -4.68 -1.86 -9.99
N PHE A 85 -5.46 -2.75 -10.64
CA PHE A 85 -6.90 -2.93 -10.38
C PHE A 85 -7.70 -1.62 -10.26
N GLY A 86 -7.46 -0.68 -11.19
CA GLY A 86 -8.08 0.65 -11.15
C GLY A 86 -7.67 1.52 -9.95
N GLY A 87 -6.55 1.20 -9.32
CA GLY A 87 -6.03 1.85 -8.11
C GLY A 87 -6.22 1.07 -6.82
N SER A 88 -6.90 -0.08 -6.90
CA SER A 88 -7.27 -0.90 -5.75
C SER A 88 -6.20 -1.86 -5.31
N GLY A 89 -5.14 -2.05 -6.09
CA GLY A 89 -3.99 -2.85 -5.71
C GLY A 89 -2.73 -2.04 -5.49
N LEU A 90 -1.89 -2.56 -4.60
CA LEU A 90 -0.60 -2.02 -4.23
C LEU A 90 0.42 -3.15 -4.26
N LYS A 91 1.57 -2.89 -4.88
CA LYS A 91 2.73 -3.79 -4.78
C LYS A 91 3.38 -3.64 -3.42
N SER A 92 3.44 -4.76 -2.71
CA SER A 92 4.16 -4.90 -1.46
C SER A 92 5.52 -5.55 -1.66
N ILE A 93 6.49 -5.14 -0.85
CA ILE A 93 7.80 -5.81 -0.69
C ILE A 93 7.91 -6.53 0.65
N THR A 94 6.80 -6.63 1.38
CA THR A 94 6.67 -7.38 2.63
C THR A 94 5.71 -8.52 2.38
N ASP A 95 6.05 -9.72 2.83
CA ASP A 95 5.18 -10.89 2.67
C ASP A 95 3.83 -10.68 3.41
N PRO A 96 2.69 -10.70 2.70
CA PRO A 96 1.35 -10.61 3.30
C PRO A 96 0.87 -11.89 3.95
N SER A 97 1.58 -13.01 3.80
CA SER A 97 1.21 -14.31 4.37
C SER A 97 0.95 -14.24 5.87
N TYR A 98 -0.03 -15.02 6.33
CA TYR A 98 -0.45 -15.07 7.73
C TYR A 98 -0.97 -16.47 8.05
N GLY A 99 -0.67 -16.97 9.26
CA GLY A 99 -1.05 -18.33 9.66
C GLY A 99 -0.72 -19.36 8.58
N ASN A 100 -1.75 -20.09 8.14
CA ASN A 100 -1.66 -21.09 7.06
C ASN A 100 -1.94 -20.53 5.66
N CYS A 101 -2.39 -19.28 5.55
CA CYS A 101 -2.57 -18.60 4.27
C CYS A 101 -1.22 -18.11 3.73
N LYS A 102 -0.75 -18.72 2.64
CA LYS A 102 0.53 -18.41 2.02
C LYS A 102 0.33 -17.72 0.67
N PHE A 103 0.96 -16.55 0.53
CA PHE A 103 0.97 -15.79 -0.70
C PHE A 103 2.21 -16.14 -1.50
N VAL A 104 2.04 -16.56 -2.75
CA VAL A 104 3.16 -16.72 -3.67
C VAL A 104 3.67 -15.33 -4.05
N GLY A 105 4.98 -15.11 -3.92
CA GLY A 105 5.66 -13.91 -4.40
C GLY A 105 6.51 -14.21 -5.62
N SER A 106 6.82 -13.20 -6.41
CA SER A 106 7.77 -13.30 -7.52
C SER A 106 8.85 -12.24 -7.38
N GLU A 107 10.07 -12.56 -7.83
CA GLU A 107 11.16 -11.60 -7.84
C GLU A 107 10.99 -10.64 -9.01
N GLU A 108 10.90 -9.36 -8.70
CA GLU A 108 10.83 -8.30 -9.69
C GLU A 108 11.95 -7.29 -9.54
N MET A 109 12.29 -6.66 -10.66
CA MET A 109 13.20 -5.53 -10.69
C MET A 109 12.43 -4.25 -10.36
N ILE A 110 12.62 -3.73 -9.15
CA ILE A 110 11.98 -2.49 -8.71
C ILE A 110 12.83 -1.31 -9.18
N SER A 111 12.15 -0.28 -9.70
CA SER A 111 12.80 0.96 -10.12
C SER A 111 13.37 1.70 -8.91
N ALA A 112 14.52 2.37 -9.06
CA ALA A 112 15.13 3.15 -7.98
C ALA A 112 14.14 4.14 -7.31
N PRO A 113 13.28 4.88 -8.05
CA PRO A 113 12.29 5.77 -7.43
C PRO A 113 11.27 5.04 -6.54
N ALA A 114 10.78 3.86 -6.97
CA ALA A 114 9.87 3.04 -6.19
C ALA A 114 10.57 2.37 -4.99
N ALA A 115 11.85 2.05 -5.10
CA ALA A 115 12.64 1.55 -3.98
C ALA A 115 12.91 2.62 -2.91
N LEU A 116 12.91 3.90 -3.30
CA LEU A 116 13.13 5.04 -2.40
C LEU A 116 11.84 5.57 -1.76
N SER A 117 10.71 5.42 -2.44
CA SER A 117 9.39 5.85 -1.94
C SER A 117 8.64 4.64 -1.41
N LYS A 118 8.59 4.53 -0.07
CA LYS A 118 7.95 3.41 0.65
C LYS A 118 6.88 3.95 1.57
N TRP A 119 5.79 3.21 1.71
CA TRP A 119 4.68 3.51 2.61
C TRP A 119 4.41 2.33 3.53
N CYS A 120 3.99 2.63 4.76
CA CYS A 120 3.56 1.60 5.71
C CYS A 120 2.04 1.56 5.76
N ILE A 121 1.43 0.42 5.44
CA ILE A 121 -0.02 0.22 5.51
C ILE A 121 -0.37 -0.89 6.49
N ALA A 122 -1.64 -0.95 6.89
CA ALA A 122 -2.17 -2.09 7.64
C ALA A 122 -2.16 -3.35 6.76
N LYS A 123 -1.68 -4.47 7.31
CA LYS A 123 -1.77 -5.77 6.63
C LYS A 123 -3.24 -6.15 6.42
N PRO A 124 -3.63 -6.68 5.25
CA PRO A 124 -5.02 -7.06 4.96
C PRO A 124 -5.64 -8.02 5.98
N ALA A 125 -4.86 -8.96 6.51
CA ALA A 125 -5.31 -9.94 7.50
C ALA A 125 -5.09 -9.52 8.97
N ALA A 126 -4.74 -8.26 9.22
CA ALA A 126 -4.56 -7.79 10.59
C ALA A 126 -5.91 -7.80 11.35
N PRO A 127 -5.94 -8.34 12.59
CA PRO A 127 -7.11 -8.24 13.45
C PRO A 127 -7.46 -6.78 13.72
N TYR A 128 -8.73 -6.41 13.57
CA TYR A 128 -9.21 -5.04 13.81
C TYR A 128 -8.89 -4.53 15.22
N SER A 129 -8.92 -5.40 16.23
CA SER A 129 -8.52 -5.04 17.59
C SER A 129 -7.05 -4.61 17.70
N LEU A 130 -6.14 -5.27 16.96
CA LEU A 130 -4.74 -4.88 16.90
C LEU A 130 -4.55 -3.59 16.08
N LEU A 131 -5.35 -3.40 15.03
CA LEU A 131 -5.33 -2.14 14.28
C LEU A 131 -5.76 -0.94 15.12
N GLN A 132 -6.77 -1.09 15.99
CA GLN A 132 -7.13 -0.03 16.91
C GLN A 132 -5.97 0.31 17.86
N ILE A 133 -5.31 -0.72 18.42
CA ILE A 133 -4.12 -0.52 19.28
C ILE A 133 -3.01 0.21 18.53
N ASN A 134 -2.82 -0.09 17.25
CA ASN A 134 -1.81 0.58 16.41
C ASN A 134 -2.17 2.04 16.15
N ILE A 135 -3.44 2.35 15.91
CA ILE A 135 -3.93 3.73 15.80
C ILE A 135 -3.61 4.47 17.11
N ASP A 136 -4.07 3.94 18.24
CA ASP A 136 -3.88 4.58 19.55
C ASP A 136 -2.39 4.80 19.86
N PHE A 137 -1.55 3.80 19.59
CA PHE A 137 -0.10 3.91 19.75
C PHE A 137 0.50 4.97 18.83
N ALA A 138 0.24 4.91 17.52
CA ALA A 138 0.80 5.86 16.56
C ALA A 138 0.37 7.29 16.90
N CYS A 139 -0.91 7.50 17.20
CA CYS A 139 -1.46 8.82 17.52
C CYS A 139 -0.98 9.37 18.88
N SER A 140 -0.43 8.53 19.76
CA SER A 140 0.31 9.01 20.94
C SER A 140 1.71 9.57 20.61
N LYS A 141 2.18 9.40 19.37
CA LYS A 141 3.52 9.75 18.89
C LYS A 141 3.52 10.76 17.74
N VAL A 142 2.45 10.80 16.95
CA VAL A 142 2.28 11.71 15.80
C VAL A 142 0.89 12.34 15.81
N ASP A 143 0.70 13.46 15.12
CA ASP A 143 -0.61 14.10 14.99
C ASP A 143 -1.52 13.31 14.03
N CYS A 144 -2.61 12.78 14.58
CA CYS A 144 -3.64 12.04 13.85
C CYS A 144 -4.91 12.85 13.59
N SER A 145 -4.89 14.17 13.74
CA SER A 145 -6.04 15.05 13.45
C SER A 145 -6.64 14.79 12.06
N VAL A 146 -5.82 14.39 11.09
CA VAL A 146 -6.22 14.09 9.72
C VAL A 146 -7.18 12.90 9.57
N ILE A 147 -7.18 11.91 10.48
CA ILE A 147 -8.09 10.75 10.42
C ILE A 147 -9.36 10.93 11.26
N GLN A 148 -9.41 11.96 12.09
CA GLN A 148 -10.57 12.23 12.95
C GLN A 148 -11.76 12.76 12.15
N THR A 149 -12.94 12.84 12.77
CA THR A 149 -14.13 13.44 12.16
C THR A 149 -13.85 14.84 11.62
N GLY A 150 -14.18 15.08 10.35
CA GLY A 150 -13.91 16.32 9.64
C GLY A 150 -12.49 16.44 9.08
N GLY A 151 -11.58 15.56 9.49
CA GLY A 151 -10.22 15.42 8.98
C GLY A 151 -10.17 15.02 7.51
N GLU A 152 -9.03 15.25 6.89
CA GLU A 152 -8.88 15.10 5.44
C GLU A 152 -8.71 13.64 5.01
N CYS A 153 -8.15 12.79 5.88
CA CYS A 153 -8.03 11.34 5.70
C CYS A 153 -9.17 10.55 6.36
N GLN A 154 -10.27 11.20 6.76
CA GLN A 154 -11.37 10.50 7.43
C GLN A 154 -11.95 9.39 6.54
N LEU A 155 -12.04 9.64 5.23
CA LEU A 155 -12.65 8.71 4.27
C LEU A 155 -11.60 7.87 3.53
N PRO A 156 -11.91 6.60 3.21
CA PRO A 156 -13.09 5.86 3.68
C PRO A 156 -13.03 5.61 5.19
N ASP A 157 -14.19 5.73 5.85
CA ASP A 157 -14.31 5.62 7.31
C ASP A 157 -14.26 4.14 7.73
N THR A 158 -13.05 3.60 7.72
CA THR A 158 -12.76 2.20 8.03
C THR A 158 -11.53 2.12 8.90
N ILE A 159 -11.53 1.15 9.82
CA ILE A 159 -10.37 0.91 10.69
C ILE A 159 -9.10 0.58 9.90
N MET A 160 -9.24 -0.08 8.74
CA MET A 160 -8.13 -0.39 7.84
C MET A 160 -7.49 0.87 7.26
N ASN A 161 -8.31 1.83 6.79
CA ASN A 161 -7.83 3.10 6.28
C ASN A 161 -7.18 3.94 7.39
N HIS A 162 -7.88 4.13 8.52
CA HIS A 162 -7.37 4.93 9.63
C HIS A 162 -6.07 4.37 10.20
N ALA A 163 -5.98 3.04 10.36
CA ALA A 163 -4.74 2.39 10.79
C ALA A 163 -3.62 2.58 9.77
N SER A 164 -3.89 2.42 8.48
CA SER A 164 -2.89 2.63 7.44
C SER A 164 -2.35 4.06 7.42
N VAL A 165 -3.22 5.06 7.59
CA VAL A 165 -2.81 6.46 7.68
C VAL A 165 -1.97 6.71 8.94
N ALA A 166 -2.45 6.31 10.11
CA ALA A 166 -1.73 6.53 11.37
C ALA A 166 -0.37 5.80 11.40
N MET A 167 -0.33 4.54 10.96
CA MET A 167 0.89 3.74 10.88
C MET A 167 1.87 4.31 9.86
N ASN A 168 1.40 4.83 8.72
CA ASN A 168 2.26 5.53 7.78
C ASN A 168 2.83 6.82 8.37
N LEU A 169 2.02 7.66 9.01
CA LEU A 169 2.50 8.88 9.66
C LEU A 169 3.62 8.57 10.66
N TYR A 170 3.41 7.57 11.52
CA TYR A 170 4.44 7.07 12.43
C TYR A 170 5.67 6.56 11.67
N TYR A 171 5.51 5.68 10.69
CA TYR A 171 6.62 5.14 9.90
C TYR A 171 7.49 6.24 9.27
N GLN A 172 6.87 7.28 8.74
CA GLN A 172 7.52 8.43 8.09
C GLN A 172 8.26 9.30 9.12
N SER A 173 7.65 9.58 10.28
CA SER A 173 8.28 10.35 11.37
C SER A 173 9.40 9.59 12.08
N PHE A 174 9.41 8.25 12.00
CA PHE A 174 10.36 7.38 12.69
C PHE A 174 11.31 6.65 11.72
N GLY A 175 11.77 7.37 10.69
CA GLY A 175 12.94 6.97 9.89
C GLY A 175 12.70 5.93 8.81
N ARG A 176 11.45 5.58 8.50
CA ARG A 176 11.07 4.67 7.40
C ARG A 176 11.82 3.33 7.42
N THR A 177 11.90 2.71 8.59
CA THR A 177 12.59 1.42 8.78
C THR A 177 11.60 0.27 8.83
N ASP A 178 12.04 -0.95 8.51
CA ASP A 178 11.19 -2.14 8.64
C ASP A 178 10.63 -2.29 10.06
N LEU A 179 11.41 -1.91 11.08
CA LEU A 179 10.99 -1.92 12.47
C LEU A 179 9.88 -0.89 12.76
N SER A 180 9.96 0.31 12.19
CA SER A 180 8.92 1.34 12.39
C SER A 180 7.61 1.02 11.66
N CYS A 181 7.61 0.07 10.72
CA CYS A 181 6.39 -0.49 10.12
C CYS A 181 5.96 -1.84 10.71
N HIS A 182 6.67 -2.38 11.70
CA HIS A 182 6.41 -3.76 12.14
C HIS A 182 5.04 -3.91 12.83
N PHE A 183 4.69 -3.03 13.79
CA PHE A 183 3.40 -3.03 14.51
C PHE A 183 2.91 -4.44 14.92
N LYS A 184 3.73 -5.22 15.64
CA LYS A 184 3.42 -6.63 15.99
C LYS A 184 3.06 -7.50 14.77
N SER A 185 3.81 -7.31 13.69
CA SER A 185 3.62 -7.95 12.38
C SER A 185 2.31 -7.62 11.66
N THR A 186 1.58 -6.58 12.07
CA THR A 186 0.35 -6.15 11.39
C THR A 186 0.57 -4.97 10.44
N GLY A 187 1.78 -4.43 10.33
CA GLY A 187 2.14 -3.46 9.30
C GLY A 187 2.92 -4.09 8.16
N MET A 188 2.85 -3.44 7.00
CA MET A 188 3.44 -3.90 5.75
C MET A 188 3.92 -2.74 4.90
N ILE A 189 5.05 -2.93 4.24
CA ILE A 189 5.63 -1.94 3.35
C ILE A 189 5.13 -2.15 1.91
N VAL A 190 4.63 -1.09 1.30
CA VAL A 190 4.28 -1.01 -0.12
C VAL A 190 5.15 0.02 -0.84
N ILE A 191 5.30 -0.17 -2.14
CA ILE A 191 6.09 0.68 -3.04
C ILE A 191 5.23 1.43 -4.07
N ASP A 192 3.93 1.20 -4.04
CA ASP A 192 2.95 2.02 -4.74
C ASP A 192 2.31 2.99 -3.74
N ASP A 193 2.14 4.24 -4.15
CA ASP A 193 1.50 5.25 -3.30
C ASP A 193 0.01 4.90 -3.11
N PRO A 194 -0.43 4.58 -1.88
CA PRO A 194 -1.81 4.19 -1.60
C PRO A 194 -2.83 5.31 -1.90
N SER A 195 -2.39 6.56 -1.96
CA SER A 195 -3.24 7.72 -2.21
C SER A 195 -3.40 8.06 -3.70
N LYS A 196 -2.54 7.54 -4.58
CA LYS A 196 -2.45 7.96 -6.00
C LYS A 196 -3.78 7.88 -6.77
N TYR A 197 -4.60 6.89 -6.43
CA TYR A 197 -5.86 6.61 -7.12
C TYR A 197 -7.09 6.91 -6.25
N ASN A 198 -6.89 7.49 -5.08
CA ASN A 198 -7.99 7.85 -4.22
C ASN A 198 -8.67 9.11 -4.78
N ARG A 199 -9.88 8.93 -5.35
CA ARG A 199 -10.69 10.04 -5.89
C ARG A 199 -11.14 11.05 -4.82
N TYR A 200 -10.93 10.75 -3.54
CA TYR A 200 -11.18 11.67 -2.44
C TYR A 200 -9.92 12.45 -2.00
N LEU A 201 -8.73 12.12 -2.51
CA LEU A 201 -7.44 12.65 -2.02
C LEU A 201 -6.49 13.05 -3.16
N VAL A 202 -5.92 14.25 -3.08
CA VAL A 202 -4.67 14.62 -3.77
C VAL A 202 -3.56 14.68 -2.73
N VAL A 203 -2.43 14.01 -2.95
CA VAL A 203 -1.27 14.10 -2.06
C VAL A 203 -0.05 14.61 -2.83
N LEU A 204 0.37 15.84 -2.53
CA LEU A 204 1.78 16.17 -2.47
C LEU A 204 2.21 15.94 -1.02
N GLU A 205 3.20 15.06 -0.80
CA GLU A 205 3.93 14.93 0.47
C GLU A 205 3.07 14.83 1.76
N LEU A 206 2.33 13.72 1.91
CA LEU A 206 1.83 13.18 3.20
C LEU A 206 0.58 13.81 3.85
N VAL A 207 -0.14 14.71 3.20
CA VAL A 207 -1.42 15.19 3.73
C VAL A 207 -2.52 14.85 2.74
N CYS A 208 -3.44 13.96 3.15
CA CYS A 208 -4.74 13.86 2.50
C CYS A 208 -5.28 15.28 2.38
N THR A 209 -5.57 15.80 1.19
CA THR A 209 -6.23 17.11 1.08
C THR A 209 -7.62 16.90 0.51
N LYS A 210 -8.64 17.53 1.11
CA LYS A 210 -10.00 17.56 0.54
C LYS A 210 -9.94 18.25 -0.82
N GLU A 211 -10.49 17.65 -1.87
CA GLU A 211 -10.87 18.43 -3.04
C GLU A 211 -11.91 19.47 -2.60
N LYS A 212 -11.53 20.76 -2.54
CA LYS A 212 -12.51 21.84 -2.64
C LYS A 212 -13.18 21.66 -4.00
N GLY A 213 -14.48 21.41 -3.99
CA GLY A 213 -15.25 20.90 -5.12
C GLY A 213 -14.84 21.47 -6.48
N ARG A 214 -14.78 20.56 -7.47
CA ARG A 214 -14.99 20.89 -8.88
C ARG A 214 -16.21 21.81 -8.95
N LYS A 215 -15.96 23.09 -9.23
CA LYS A 215 -17.02 24.06 -9.54
C LYS A 215 -17.97 23.41 -10.53
N GLU A 216 -19.25 23.38 -10.20
CA GLU A 216 -20.29 23.29 -11.22
C GLU A 216 -19.97 24.36 -12.26
N VAL A 217 -19.73 23.94 -13.48
CA VAL A 217 -19.85 24.84 -14.63
C VAL A 217 -21.33 25.15 -14.69
N LEU A 218 -21.71 26.29 -14.14
CA LEU A 218 -22.95 26.96 -14.53
C LEU A 218 -22.85 27.19 -16.04
N VAL A 219 -23.63 26.44 -16.82
CA VAL A 219 -24.11 26.86 -18.13
C VAL A 219 -25.54 27.33 -17.93
#